data_AF-A0A608QK20-F1
#
_entry.id   AF-A0A608QK20-F1
#
_cell.length_a   1.000
_cell.length_b   1.000
_cell.length_c   1.000
_cell.angle_alpha   90.00
_cell.angle_beta   90.00
_cell.angle_gamma   90.00
#
_symmetry.space_group_name_H-M   'P 1'
#
loop_
_entity.id
_entity.type
_entity.pdbx_description
1 polymer ?
#
loop_
_entity_poly.entity_id
_entity_poly.type
_entity_poly.pdbx_seq_one_letter_code
_entity_poly.pdbx_strand_id
1 'polypeptide(L)'
;MRKNRRFTVEDLKEYSISKGYVLEFHRYKKVFTLRKAENPASWSWVYFPHTEDKLVELVDDLTYEGWLIAIDKTITEISEQDKITL
;
A
#
# COMPACT_ATOMS: atom_id res chain seq x y z
N MET A 1 -11.00 -23.11 16.80
CA MET A 1 -11.36 -22.72 15.41
C MET A 1 -11.26 -21.20 15.29
N ARG A 2 -10.24 -20.67 14.61
CA ARG A 2 -10.17 -19.24 14.30
C ARG A 2 -11.27 -18.93 13.29
N LYS A 3 -12.21 -18.05 13.63
CA LYS A 3 -13.22 -17.54 12.69
C LYS A 3 -12.51 -16.96 11.47
N ASN A 4 -13.03 -17.23 10.26
CA ASN A 4 -12.66 -16.56 9.01
C ASN A 4 -13.00 -15.06 9.13
N ARG A 5 -12.22 -14.30 9.91
CA ARG A 5 -12.33 -12.84 9.95
C ARG A 5 -11.87 -12.37 8.58
N ARG A 6 -12.75 -11.67 7.86
CA ARG A 6 -12.35 -10.90 6.67
C ARG A 6 -11.28 -9.91 7.12
N PHE A 7 -10.16 -9.86 6.39
CA PHE A 7 -9.13 -8.85 6.64
C PHE A 7 -9.72 -7.45 6.41
N THR A 8 -9.12 -6.46 7.04
CA THR A 8 -9.62 -5.09 7.13
C THR A 8 -8.53 -4.11 6.71
N VAL A 9 -8.90 -2.85 6.45
CA VAL A 9 -7.92 -1.77 6.23
C VAL A 9 -6.89 -1.71 7.36
N GLU A 10 -7.30 -1.98 8.59
CA GLU A 10 -6.42 -1.90 9.75
C GLU A 10 -5.32 -2.97 9.70
N ASP A 11 -5.65 -4.20 9.27
CA ASP A 11 -4.65 -5.25 9.09
C ASP A 11 -3.61 -4.85 8.02
N LEU A 12 -4.03 -4.09 6.99
CA LEU A 12 -3.13 -3.56 5.95
C LEU A 12 -2.25 -2.41 6.44
N LYS A 13 -2.81 -1.53 7.29
CA LYS A 13 -2.02 -0.47 7.95
C LYS A 13 -0.99 -1.05 8.89
N GLU A 14 -1.36 -2.02 9.72
CA GLU A 14 -0.43 -2.73 10.61
C GLU A 14 0.73 -3.34 9.82
N TYR A 15 0.41 -4.01 8.70
CA TYR A 15 1.43 -4.54 7.80
C TYR A 15 2.37 -3.45 7.26
N SER A 16 1.79 -2.35 6.76
CA SER A 16 2.56 -1.23 6.22
C SER A 16 3.48 -0.60 7.28
N ILE A 17 2.95 -0.38 8.49
CA ILE A 17 3.69 0.19 9.63
C ILE A 17 4.84 -0.70 10.03
N SER A 18 4.66 -2.03 10.02
CA SER A 18 5.74 -2.99 10.31
C SER A 18 6.92 -2.88 9.34
N LYS A 19 6.71 -2.27 8.16
CA LYS A 19 7.74 -2.01 7.15
C LYS A 19 8.27 -0.57 7.15
N GLY A 20 7.81 0.27 8.07
CA GLY A 20 8.18 1.68 8.14
C GLY A 20 7.39 2.59 7.19
N TYR A 21 6.22 2.14 6.72
CA TYR A 21 5.35 2.89 5.83
C TYR A 21 3.96 3.13 6.43
N VAL A 22 3.28 4.16 5.96
CA VAL A 22 1.92 4.48 6.36
C VAL A 22 1.00 4.34 5.15
N LEU A 23 0.00 3.47 5.29
CA LEU A 23 -1.06 3.28 4.30
C LEU A 23 -2.24 4.19 4.62
N GLU A 24 -2.66 4.99 3.66
CA GLU A 24 -3.77 5.94 3.80
C GLU A 24 -4.73 5.84 2.61
N PHE A 25 -5.99 6.16 2.85
CA PHE A 25 -6.99 6.26 1.79
C PHE A 25 -7.22 7.72 1.41
N HIS A 26 -6.84 8.09 0.20
CA HIS A 26 -6.96 9.45 -0.31
C HIS A 26 -8.39 9.73 -0.79
N ARG A 27 -9.24 10.22 0.12
CA ARG A 27 -10.70 10.39 -0.07
C ARG A 27 -11.10 11.06 -1.38
N TYR A 28 -10.43 12.14 -1.79
CA TYR A 28 -10.81 12.91 -2.98
C TYR A 28 -10.54 12.15 -4.29
N LYS A 29 -9.49 11.33 -4.31
CA LYS A 29 -9.09 10.55 -5.48
C LYS A 29 -9.60 9.11 -5.42
N LYS A 30 -10.13 8.70 -4.25
CA LYS A 30 -10.66 7.37 -3.93
C LYS A 30 -9.65 6.25 -4.18
N VAL A 31 -8.39 6.48 -3.84
CA VAL A 31 -7.30 5.52 -4.02
C VAL A 31 -6.49 5.36 -2.74
N PHE A 32 -5.81 4.23 -2.61
CA PHE A 32 -4.85 4.02 -1.53
C PHE A 32 -3.47 4.59 -1.88
N THR A 33 -2.81 5.14 -0.87
CA THR A 33 -1.46 5.73 -0.97
C THR A 33 -0.57 5.17 0.11
N LEU A 34 0.71 4.99 -0.21
CA LEU A 34 1.72 4.56 0.72
C LEU A 34 2.80 5.65 0.83
N ARG A 35 3.20 5.98 2.06
CA ARG A 35 4.26 6.96 2.31
C ARG A 35 5.25 6.45 3.35
N LYS A 36 6.51 6.85 3.24
CA LYS A 36 7.53 6.52 4.23
C LYS A 36 7.23 7.23 5.55
N ALA A 37 7.30 6.54 6.69
CA ALA A 37 6.98 7.13 7.98
C ALA A 37 7.97 8.23 8.39
N GLU A 38 9.25 8.04 8.10
CA GLU A 38 10.34 8.97 8.42
C GLU A 38 10.46 10.15 7.43
N ASN A 39 10.02 9.97 6.18
CA ASN A 39 10.06 10.99 5.14
C ASN A 39 8.75 11.01 4.36
N PRO A 40 7.76 11.82 4.79
CA PRO A 40 6.47 11.91 4.13
C PRO A 40 6.52 12.40 2.68
N ALA A 41 7.62 13.02 2.25
CA ALA A 41 7.80 13.44 0.86
C ALA A 41 8.01 12.23 -0.09
N SER A 42 8.48 11.10 0.43
CA SER A 42 8.62 9.84 -0.31
C SER A 42 7.31 9.06 -0.21
N TRP A 43 6.49 9.11 -1.25
CA TRP A 43 5.19 8.45 -1.31
C TRP A 43 4.83 8.02 -2.72
N SER A 44 3.95 7.03 -2.86
CA SER A 44 3.39 6.58 -4.13
C SER A 44 1.94 6.11 -3.97
N TRP A 45 1.23 5.99 -5.09
CA TRP A 45 -0.09 5.35 -5.13
C TRP A 45 0.06 3.83 -5.07
N VAL A 46 -0.95 3.14 -4.51
CA VAL A 46 -0.98 1.68 -4.52
C VAL A 46 -1.62 1.19 -5.81
N TYR A 47 -0.83 0.53 -6.64
CA TYR A 47 -1.27 -0.09 -7.88
C TYR A 47 -1.65 -1.55 -7.68
N PHE A 48 -2.52 -2.05 -8.55
CA PHE A 48 -2.81 -3.48 -8.64
C PHE A 48 -1.51 -4.24 -8.94
N PRO A 49 -1.24 -5.36 -8.25
CA PRO A 49 0.06 -6.04 -8.35
C PRO A 49 0.31 -6.70 -9.71
N HIS A 50 -0.70 -6.83 -10.56
CA HIS A 50 -0.62 -7.51 -11.86
C HIS A 50 -0.81 -6.57 -13.06
N THR A 51 -0.89 -5.26 -12.83
CA THR A 51 -1.07 -4.27 -13.89
C THR A 51 -0.30 -3.01 -13.55
N GLU A 52 0.34 -2.39 -14.53
CA GLU A 52 1.24 -1.25 -14.28
C GLU A 52 0.47 0.07 -14.03
N ASP A 53 -0.76 0.22 -14.52
CA ASP A 53 -1.46 1.51 -14.52
C ASP A 53 -2.77 1.56 -13.71
N LYS A 54 -3.21 0.44 -13.13
CA LYS A 54 -4.48 0.40 -12.40
C LYS A 54 -4.28 0.62 -10.92
N LEU A 55 -5.00 1.57 -10.34
CA LEU A 55 -4.98 1.89 -8.91
C LEU A 55 -5.95 1.05 -8.11
N VAL A 56 -5.57 0.70 -6.89
CA VAL A 56 -6.46 0.05 -5.93
C VAL A 56 -7.35 1.10 -5.27
N GLU A 57 -8.67 0.95 -5.41
CA GLU A 57 -9.66 1.92 -4.95
C GLU A 57 -10.41 1.43 -3.70
N LEU A 58 -10.55 0.11 -3.55
CA LEU A 58 -11.30 -0.54 -2.47
C LEU A 58 -10.48 -1.66 -1.83
N VAL A 59 -10.74 -1.92 -0.54
CA VAL A 59 -10.14 -3.07 0.16
C VAL A 59 -10.51 -4.39 -0.53
N ASP A 60 -11.74 -4.49 -1.02
CA ASP A 60 -12.27 -5.69 -1.64
C ASP A 60 -11.79 -5.89 -3.09
N ASP A 61 -11.02 -4.95 -3.66
CA ASP A 61 -10.43 -5.07 -4.99
C ASP A 61 -9.38 -6.19 -5.08
N LEU A 62 -8.75 -6.53 -3.95
CA LEU A 62 -7.68 -7.51 -3.85
C LEU A 62 -7.97 -8.49 -2.71
N THR A 63 -7.42 -9.70 -2.82
CA THR A 63 -7.29 -10.60 -1.67
C THR A 63 -6.28 -10.02 -0.67
N TYR A 64 -6.26 -10.54 0.56
CA TYR A 64 -5.25 -10.14 1.55
C TYR A 64 -3.83 -10.29 0.99
N GLU A 65 -3.53 -11.43 0.36
CA GLU A 65 -2.24 -11.68 -0.29
C GLU A 65 -1.97 -10.69 -1.44
N GLY A 66 -2.96 -10.41 -2.28
CA GLY A 66 -2.84 -9.40 -3.33
C GLY A 66 -2.49 -8.02 -2.78
N TRP A 67 -3.06 -7.64 -1.64
CA TRP A 67 -2.72 -6.42 -0.93
C TRP A 67 -1.28 -6.40 -0.40
N LEU A 68 -0.79 -7.50 0.18
CA LEU A 68 0.60 -7.59 0.64
C LEU A 68 1.57 -7.39 -0.53
N ILE A 69 1.29 -8.04 -1.67
CA ILE A 69 2.10 -7.90 -2.89
C ILE A 69 2.05 -6.46 -3.40
N ALA A 70 0.88 -5.83 -3.43
CA ALA A 70 0.71 -4.45 -3.88
C ALA A 70 1.53 -3.48 -3.01
N ILE A 71 1.42 -3.61 -1.69
CA ILE A 71 2.20 -2.80 -0.72
C ILE A 71 3.70 -2.99 -0.96
N ASP A 72 4.16 -4.23 -1.11
CA ASP A 72 5.59 -4.53 -1.28
C ASP A 72 6.16 -3.99 -2.58
N LYS A 73 5.37 -4.02 -3.66
CA LYS A 73 5.73 -3.38 -4.92
C LYS A 73 5.83 -1.87 -4.76
N THR A 74 4.83 -1.23 -4.17
CA THR A 74 4.83 0.22 -3.94
C THR A 74 6.01 0.66 -3.05
N ILE A 75 6.38 -0.14 -2.04
CA ILE A 75 7.58 0.12 -1.22
C ILE A 75 8.86 0.10 -2.05
N THR A 76 8.99 -0.90 -2.94
CA THR A 76 10.14 -1.02 -3.85
C THR A 76 10.24 0.22 -4.74
N GLU A 77 9.14 0.63 -5.34
CA GLU A 77 9.07 1.82 -6.21
C GLU A 77 9.48 3.10 -5.48
N ILE A 78 8.95 3.35 -4.28
CA ILE A 78 9.32 4.53 -3.47
C ILE A 78 10.82 4.48 -3.14
N SER A 79 11.33 3.31 -2.77
CA SER A 79 12.74 3.14 -2.40
C SER A 79 13.69 3.31 -3.60
N GLU A 80 13.24 3.00 -4.81
CA GLU A 80 14.00 3.22 -6.05
C GLU A 80 14.00 4.70 -6.45
N GLN A 81 12.87 5.39 -6.30
CA GLN A 81 12.78 6.84 -6.51
C GLN A 81 13.71 7.60 -5.55
N ASP A 82 13.76 7.20 -4.28
CA ASP A 82 14.67 7.78 -3.28
C ASP A 82 16.14 7.71 -3.75
N LYS A 83 16.56 6.61 -4.40
CA LYS A 83 17.94 6.43 -4.89
C LYS A 83 18.29 7.32 -6.07
N ILE A 84 17.30 7.72 -6.88
CA ILE A 84 17.51 8.59 -8.05
C ILE A 84 17.65 10.06 -7.61
N THR A 85 17.11 10.41 -6.44
CA THR A 85 17.03 11.79 -5.95
C THR A 85 18.16 12.15 -4.98
N LEU A 86 19.07 11.20 -4.69
CA LEU A 86 20.29 11.36 -3.87
C LEU A 86 21.52 11.59 -4.75
#